data_AF-A0A1Y0IN57-F1
#
_entry.id   AF-A0A1Y0IN57-F1
#
_cell.length_a   1.000
_cell.length_b   1.000
_cell.length_c   1.000
_cell.angle_alpha   90.00
_cell.angle_beta   90.00
_cell.angle_gamma   90.00
#
_symmetry.space_group_name_H-M   'P 1'
#
loop_
_entity.id
_entity.type
_entity.pdbx_description
1 polymer ?
#
loop_
_entity_poly.entity_id
_entity_poly.type
_entity_poly.pdbx_seq_one_letter_code
_entity_poly.pdbx_strand_id
1 'polypeptide(L)'
;MKQRKYFSLLLVVIVFVLAAYVTFGLPKQSESTATPDFASVDSAEDANLLSLNRYENQQIAYFHNNSYNALVKNLNLYTISWYLNLADLLGQDVPDERLNLIMNNMNTSSPDQTVYHNSIYDANLRVNIERKIKGQISETSKEQYKSVLLRYQDRDGLFFWSDQEKDTEQKITATYLALETFDMMQLEPAELQKTKQTLLAMYQDDRYFNRQPNEMKHNLVQTGVPLLNCLELLDVNLEVIDPNLLDKRKEWLTYWMGQLNQSIGSESNSDNTAAINDVILNLSRSASYLNLQLAIPSAYIDLLTQDGMKILQKFNANDPQITYKTLQVVHDSLGEVPNREAVAKYLSNFDLIWLYEDVQGFSFKENYFGLASAKLLHDAYSKEKMLNHLQQVKGSRELSIEEIYYYALTMQELGELEKNWDFIQVEWEKRLSELAAKKKFEMQDVYYLASIAQLTDTSALKRMRLTMGLQASFFEEAIQNYRYDKDLYLAVKSAKFLDIPIKQHVSDEIAALYDQGTGGFKPNMAEGEPNLYSTYRMVELSELIGRDLTKEKEGILSFLLSLKGTAGGYFISKPASSELKDYMGNFTLEGFYDALYLIGHLKESKGGGTNE
;
A
#
# COMPACT_ATOMS: atom_id res chain seq x y z
N MET A 1 -18.83 90.80 -6.43
CA MET A 1 -17.57 90.42 -7.10
C MET A 1 -16.55 89.71 -6.20
N LYS A 2 -16.30 90.15 -4.95
CA LYS A 2 -15.33 89.52 -4.05
C LYS A 2 -15.66 88.05 -3.70
N GLN A 3 -16.93 87.71 -3.43
CA GLN A 3 -17.34 86.33 -3.12
C GLN A 3 -17.12 85.32 -4.27
N ARG A 4 -17.33 85.72 -5.53
CA ARG A 4 -17.01 84.87 -6.69
C ARG A 4 -15.51 84.57 -6.79
N LYS A 5 -14.64 85.54 -6.46
CA LYS A 5 -13.19 85.32 -6.43
C LYS A 5 -12.78 84.33 -5.34
N TYR A 6 -13.38 84.39 -4.16
CA TYR A 6 -13.11 83.41 -3.09
C TYR A 6 -13.61 82.02 -3.43
N PHE A 7 -14.77 81.90 -4.08
CA PHE A 7 -15.30 80.60 -4.50
C PHE A 7 -14.45 79.98 -5.61
N SER A 8 -14.02 80.77 -6.60
CA SER A 8 -13.10 80.30 -7.65
C SER A 8 -11.73 79.92 -7.08
N LEU A 9 -11.21 80.67 -6.11
CA LEU A 9 -9.94 80.34 -5.45
C LEU A 9 -10.05 79.03 -4.65
N LEU A 10 -11.14 78.85 -3.90
CA LEU A 10 -11.41 77.61 -3.17
C LEU A 10 -11.52 76.41 -4.11
N LEU A 11 -12.20 76.58 -5.25
CA LEU A 11 -12.34 75.53 -6.25
C LEU A 11 -10.98 75.15 -6.87
N VAL A 12 -10.12 76.13 -7.17
CA VAL A 12 -8.77 75.89 -7.68
C VAL A 12 -7.91 75.18 -6.64
N VAL A 13 -8.00 75.55 -5.36
CA VAL A 13 -7.29 74.86 -4.28
C VAL A 13 -7.78 73.41 -4.14
N ILE A 14 -9.09 73.17 -4.20
CA ILE A 14 -9.66 71.81 -4.14
C ILE A 14 -9.18 70.98 -5.34
N VAL A 15 -9.17 71.55 -6.54
CA VAL A 15 -8.66 70.87 -7.74
C VAL A 15 -7.16 70.60 -7.64
N PHE A 16 -6.37 71.51 -7.08
CA PHE A 16 -4.93 71.28 -6.85
C PHE A 16 -4.66 70.23 -5.78
N VAL A 17 -5.46 70.18 -4.71
CA VAL A 17 -5.35 69.15 -3.66
C VAL A 17 -5.78 67.79 -4.20
N LEU A 18 -6.86 67.72 -4.98
CA LEU A 18 -7.28 66.49 -5.67
C LEU A 18 -6.26 66.05 -6.71
N ALA A 19 -5.71 66.97 -7.50
CA ALA A 19 -4.65 66.66 -8.45
C ALA A 19 -3.42 66.14 -7.71
N ALA A 20 -2.95 66.81 -6.65
CA ALA A 20 -1.83 66.34 -5.84
C ALA A 20 -2.11 64.98 -5.16
N TYR A 21 -3.34 64.70 -4.74
CA TYR A 21 -3.72 63.39 -4.21
C TYR A 21 -3.72 62.31 -5.30
N VAL A 22 -4.06 62.64 -6.55
CA VAL A 22 -3.96 61.72 -7.69
C VAL A 22 -2.50 61.54 -8.15
N THR A 23 -1.66 62.59 -8.10
CA THR A 23 -0.24 62.49 -8.51
C THR A 23 0.67 61.91 -7.43
N PHE A 24 0.36 62.09 -6.14
CA PHE A 24 1.23 61.71 -5.02
C PHE A 24 0.58 60.75 -4.00
N GLY A 25 -0.72 60.50 -4.07
CA GLY A 25 -1.49 59.70 -3.10
C GLY A 25 -1.70 58.23 -3.46
N LEU A 26 -1.07 57.73 -4.51
CA LEU A 26 -0.86 56.30 -4.69
C LEU A 26 0.63 56.03 -4.69
N PRO A 27 1.17 55.32 -3.68
CA PRO A 27 2.42 54.63 -3.88
C PRO A 27 2.22 53.80 -5.15
N LYS A 28 3.02 54.06 -6.19
CA LYS A 28 3.36 52.99 -7.11
C LYS A 28 3.86 51.87 -6.18
N GLN A 29 3.05 50.83 -6.01
CA GLN A 29 3.61 49.52 -5.77
C GLN A 29 4.69 49.40 -6.84
N SER A 30 5.95 49.49 -6.43
CA SER A 30 6.94 48.68 -7.11
C SER A 30 6.32 47.30 -7.18
N GLU A 31 6.52 46.59 -8.28
CA GLU A 31 6.53 45.14 -8.24
C GLU A 31 7.61 44.73 -7.21
N SER A 32 7.28 44.87 -5.92
CA SER A 32 7.54 43.84 -4.96
C SER A 32 6.89 42.65 -5.62
N THR A 33 7.71 41.76 -6.17
CA THR A 33 7.37 40.35 -6.27
C THR A 33 6.47 40.06 -5.09
N ALA A 34 5.16 39.93 -5.35
CA ALA A 34 4.21 39.61 -4.31
C ALA A 34 4.77 38.36 -3.67
N THR A 35 5.18 38.45 -2.40
CA THR A 35 5.31 37.27 -1.56
C THR A 35 4.00 36.53 -1.78
N PRO A 36 4.02 35.28 -2.29
CA PRO A 36 2.79 34.57 -2.55
C PRO A 36 1.99 34.62 -1.25
N ASP A 37 0.77 35.13 -1.33
CA ASP A 37 -0.19 35.06 -0.23
C ASP A 37 -0.09 33.64 0.31
N PHE A 38 0.35 33.52 1.57
CA PHE A 38 0.68 32.23 2.19
C PHE A 38 -0.62 31.44 2.34
N ALA A 39 -1.03 30.75 1.28
CA ALA A 39 -2.25 29.95 1.19
C ALA A 39 -2.40 29.09 2.45
N SER A 40 -3.61 29.04 2.97
CA SER A 40 -4.01 28.29 4.17
C SER A 40 -3.53 26.84 4.10
N VAL A 41 -3.36 26.21 5.26
CA VAL A 41 -3.10 24.76 5.48
C VAL A 41 -4.21 23.87 4.88
N ASP A 42 -5.18 24.48 4.21
CA ASP A 42 -6.47 23.95 3.85
C ASP A 42 -6.56 23.85 2.32
N SER A 43 -5.59 23.15 1.71
CA SER A 43 -5.66 22.88 0.27
C SER A 43 -6.39 21.56 0.05
N ALA A 44 -7.41 21.57 -0.80
CA ALA A 44 -8.17 20.37 -1.17
C ALA A 44 -7.25 19.25 -1.70
N GLU A 45 -6.08 19.61 -2.23
CA GLU A 45 -5.05 18.69 -2.68
C GLU A 45 -4.43 17.88 -1.53
N ASP A 46 -4.15 18.51 -0.38
CA ASP A 46 -3.57 17.87 0.80
C ASP A 46 -4.54 16.84 1.40
N ALA A 47 -5.82 17.21 1.53
CA ALA A 47 -6.87 16.30 2.00
C ALA A 47 -7.10 15.14 1.02
N ASN A 48 -7.07 15.41 -0.29
CA ASN A 48 -7.20 14.38 -1.32
C ASN A 48 -6.03 13.40 -1.27
N LEU A 49 -4.78 13.88 -1.15
CA LEU A 49 -3.63 13.01 -1.00
C LEU A 49 -3.73 12.15 0.27
N LEU A 50 -4.12 12.73 1.40
CA LEU A 50 -4.29 11.96 2.63
C LEU A 50 -5.36 10.85 2.47
N SER A 51 -6.48 11.16 1.81
CA SER A 51 -7.53 10.17 1.53
C SER A 51 -7.03 9.03 0.64
N LEU A 52 -6.07 9.27 -0.26
CA LEU A 52 -5.44 8.21 -1.08
C LEU A 52 -4.53 7.28 -0.25
N ASN A 53 -4.02 7.77 0.88
CA ASN A 53 -3.21 7.02 1.85
C ASN A 53 -4.05 6.33 2.95
N ARG A 54 -5.38 6.38 2.84
CA ARG A 54 -6.30 5.75 3.77
C ARG A 54 -6.82 4.44 3.19
N TYR A 55 -6.61 3.35 3.92
CA TYR A 55 -7.39 2.16 3.73
C TYR A 55 -8.63 2.18 4.62
N GLU A 56 -9.77 1.87 4.04
CA GLU A 56 -10.99 1.62 4.80
C GLU A 56 -11.83 0.56 4.12
N ASN A 57 -12.17 -0.48 4.88
CA ASN A 57 -13.08 -1.53 4.44
C ASN A 57 -14.34 -1.64 5.33
N GLN A 58 -15.08 -2.75 5.29
CA GLN A 58 -16.27 -2.95 6.13
C GLN A 58 -15.97 -3.04 7.64
N GLN A 59 -14.80 -3.58 8.00
CA GLN A 59 -14.45 -3.97 9.37
C GLN A 59 -13.28 -3.17 9.92
N ILE A 60 -12.36 -2.73 9.07
CA ILE A 60 -11.08 -2.13 9.47
C ILE A 60 -10.79 -0.86 8.67
N ALA A 61 -10.03 0.05 9.27
CA ALA A 61 -9.52 1.25 8.63
C ALA A 61 -8.14 1.59 9.22
N TYR A 62 -7.23 2.12 8.41
CA TYR A 62 -5.93 2.62 8.84
C TYR A 62 -5.31 3.53 7.78
N PHE A 63 -4.33 4.35 8.18
CA PHE A 63 -3.48 5.08 7.23
C PHE A 63 -2.16 4.37 7.01
N HIS A 64 -1.61 4.51 5.80
CA HIS A 64 -0.33 3.94 5.42
C HIS A 64 0.30 4.76 4.27
N ASN A 65 1.62 4.70 4.13
CA ASN A 65 2.32 5.48 3.10
C ASN A 65 2.36 4.74 1.75
N ASN A 66 1.42 5.06 0.84
CA ASN A 66 1.40 4.55 -0.55
C ASN A 66 1.21 5.66 -1.60
N SER A 67 1.46 6.92 -1.21
CA SER A 67 1.17 8.11 -2.02
C SER A 67 1.65 7.97 -3.45
N TYR A 68 2.89 7.51 -3.65
CA TYR A 68 3.44 7.31 -4.99
C TYR A 68 2.58 6.36 -5.83
N ASN A 69 2.33 5.15 -5.35
CA ASN A 69 1.55 4.13 -6.07
C ASN A 69 0.13 4.61 -6.38
N ALA A 70 -0.51 5.31 -5.43
CA ALA A 70 -1.83 5.90 -5.63
C ALA A 70 -1.82 6.99 -6.72
N LEU A 71 -0.77 7.82 -6.77
CA LEU A 71 -0.63 8.93 -7.72
C LEU A 71 -0.21 8.49 -9.13
N VAL A 72 0.75 7.57 -9.24
CA VAL A 72 1.17 7.01 -10.54
C VAL A 72 0.25 5.91 -11.04
N LYS A 73 -0.76 5.57 -10.23
CA LYS A 73 -1.79 4.59 -10.57
C LYS A 73 -1.14 3.26 -10.93
N ASN A 74 -0.10 2.85 -10.20
CA ASN A 74 0.70 1.70 -10.56
C ASN A 74 -0.01 0.41 -10.11
N LEU A 75 -0.72 -0.21 -11.05
CA LEU A 75 -1.63 -1.27 -10.72
C LEU A 75 -0.99 -2.65 -10.90
N ASN A 76 -1.25 -3.55 -9.96
CA ASN A 76 -0.90 -4.96 -10.03
C ASN A 76 -1.81 -5.69 -11.02
N LEU A 77 -1.28 -6.03 -12.20
CA LEU A 77 -2.06 -6.68 -13.26
C LEU A 77 -2.59 -8.07 -12.85
N TYR A 78 -1.84 -8.81 -12.04
CA TYR A 78 -2.30 -10.09 -11.49
C TYR A 78 -3.56 -9.88 -10.67
N THR A 79 -3.53 -8.94 -9.73
CA THR A 79 -4.67 -8.66 -8.88
C THR A 79 -5.87 -8.13 -9.68
N ILE A 80 -5.65 -7.20 -10.61
CA ILE A 80 -6.71 -6.67 -11.47
C ILE A 80 -7.40 -7.81 -12.22
N SER A 81 -6.63 -8.71 -12.82
CA SER A 81 -7.16 -9.84 -13.59
C SER A 81 -8.11 -10.70 -12.75
N TRP A 82 -7.72 -11.05 -11.51
CA TRP A 82 -8.56 -11.81 -10.60
C TRP A 82 -9.74 -11.00 -10.02
N TYR A 83 -9.56 -9.71 -9.77
CA TYR A 83 -10.64 -8.82 -9.37
C TYR A 83 -11.75 -8.77 -10.43
N LEU A 84 -11.39 -8.62 -11.71
CA LEU A 84 -12.35 -8.61 -12.80
C LEU A 84 -13.03 -9.98 -12.98
N ASN A 85 -12.29 -11.09 -12.83
CA ASN A 85 -12.87 -12.44 -12.78
C ASN A 85 -13.93 -12.58 -11.67
N LEU A 86 -13.62 -12.03 -10.49
CA LEU A 86 -14.50 -12.07 -9.34
C LEU A 86 -15.75 -11.19 -9.52
N ALA A 87 -15.59 -10.00 -10.10
CA ALA A 87 -16.69 -9.11 -10.45
C ALA A 87 -17.67 -9.78 -11.43
N ASP A 88 -17.15 -10.45 -12.47
CA ASP A 88 -17.96 -11.19 -13.44
C ASP A 88 -18.73 -12.35 -12.78
N LEU A 89 -18.06 -13.16 -11.95
CA LEU A 89 -18.69 -14.27 -11.23
C LEU A 89 -19.81 -13.79 -10.30
N LEU A 90 -19.60 -12.64 -9.67
CA LEU A 90 -20.59 -11.98 -8.80
C LEU A 90 -21.53 -11.06 -9.58
N GLY A 91 -21.46 -11.01 -10.91
CA GLY A 91 -22.13 -10.06 -11.80
C GLY A 91 -22.29 -8.67 -11.20
N GLN A 92 -21.17 -8.09 -10.76
CA GLN A 92 -21.07 -6.72 -10.29
C GLN A 92 -20.44 -5.85 -11.38
N ASP A 93 -21.06 -4.70 -11.64
CA ASP A 93 -20.49 -3.72 -12.55
C ASP A 93 -19.32 -2.98 -11.88
N VAL A 94 -18.17 -2.93 -12.55
CA VAL A 94 -17.02 -2.13 -12.12
C VAL A 94 -17.21 -0.70 -12.65
N PRO A 95 -17.11 0.35 -11.80
CA PRO A 95 -17.31 1.73 -12.23
C PRO A 95 -16.38 2.14 -13.39
N ASP A 96 -16.92 2.90 -14.35
CA ASP A 96 -16.18 3.38 -15.55
C ASP A 96 -14.87 4.11 -15.20
N GLU A 97 -14.87 4.88 -14.12
CA GLU A 97 -13.66 5.57 -13.64
C GLU A 97 -12.51 4.60 -13.36
N ARG A 98 -12.81 3.44 -12.76
CA ARG A 98 -11.83 2.40 -12.45
C ARG A 98 -11.43 1.62 -13.69
N LEU A 99 -12.38 1.33 -14.59
CA LEU A 99 -12.06 0.70 -15.87
C LEU A 99 -11.10 1.58 -16.68
N ASN A 100 -11.36 2.90 -16.72
CA ASN A 100 -10.48 3.87 -17.34
C ASN A 100 -9.11 3.93 -16.65
N LEU A 101 -9.07 3.86 -15.31
CA LEU A 101 -7.83 3.80 -14.54
C LEU A 101 -6.97 2.59 -14.95
N ILE A 102 -7.58 1.40 -14.98
CA ILE A 102 -6.93 0.14 -15.35
C ILE A 102 -6.39 0.21 -16.77
N MET A 103 -7.22 0.64 -17.73
CA MET A 103 -6.82 0.74 -19.13
C MET A 103 -5.70 1.76 -19.34
N ASN A 104 -5.75 2.89 -18.64
CA ASN A 104 -4.68 3.88 -18.71
C ASN A 104 -3.37 3.31 -18.18
N ASN A 105 -3.38 2.65 -17.01
CA ASN A 105 -2.20 1.99 -16.48
C ASN A 105 -1.64 0.95 -17.48
N MET A 106 -2.48 0.05 -18.02
CA MET A 106 -2.04 -0.95 -18.99
C MET A 106 -1.34 -0.36 -20.21
N ASN A 107 -1.79 0.82 -20.67
CA ASN A 107 -1.25 1.50 -21.86
C ASN A 107 0.02 2.31 -21.57
N THR A 108 0.20 2.81 -20.33
CA THR A 108 1.32 3.68 -19.96
C THR A 108 2.46 2.96 -19.26
N SER A 109 2.16 1.87 -18.56
CA SER A 109 3.14 1.08 -17.83
C SER A 109 4.04 0.32 -18.80
N SER A 110 5.35 0.38 -18.55
CA SER A 110 6.28 -0.61 -19.09
C SER A 110 5.82 -2.02 -18.65
N PRO A 111 6.18 -3.10 -19.36
CA PRO A 111 5.86 -4.46 -18.90
C PRO A 111 6.20 -4.61 -17.41
N ASP A 112 5.25 -5.17 -16.66
CA ASP A 112 5.25 -5.23 -15.20
C ASP A 112 6.58 -5.79 -14.68
N GLN A 113 7.30 -5.00 -13.88
CA GLN A 113 8.61 -5.40 -13.34
C GLN A 113 8.49 -6.26 -12.07
N THR A 114 7.30 -6.31 -11.46
CA THR A 114 7.05 -7.10 -10.24
C THR A 114 6.87 -8.59 -10.55
N VAL A 115 6.50 -8.92 -11.79
CA VAL A 115 6.52 -10.30 -12.30
C VAL A 115 7.89 -10.61 -12.88
N TYR A 116 8.83 -10.97 -12.00
CA TYR A 116 10.19 -11.35 -12.38
C TYR A 116 10.29 -12.60 -13.30
N HIS A 117 9.19 -13.21 -13.75
CA HIS A 117 9.24 -14.44 -14.55
C HIS A 117 8.11 -14.55 -15.59
N ASN A 118 8.51 -14.62 -16.87
CA ASN A 118 7.77 -15.12 -18.05
C ASN A 118 6.77 -14.15 -18.72
N SER A 119 7.16 -13.60 -19.89
CA SER A 119 6.29 -12.72 -20.70
C SER A 119 5.01 -13.39 -21.25
N ILE A 120 4.93 -14.72 -21.22
CA ILE A 120 3.69 -15.46 -21.49
C ILE A 120 2.62 -15.12 -20.44
N TYR A 121 3.03 -15.02 -19.17
CA TYR A 121 2.13 -14.75 -18.06
C TYR A 121 1.59 -13.32 -18.09
N ASP A 122 2.46 -12.33 -18.34
CA ASP A 122 2.06 -10.94 -18.54
C ASP A 122 1.09 -10.81 -19.73
N ALA A 123 1.34 -11.51 -20.84
CA ALA A 123 0.42 -11.54 -21.98
C ALA A 123 -0.96 -12.12 -21.60
N ASN A 124 -0.99 -13.24 -20.86
CA ASN A 124 -2.22 -13.85 -20.36
C ASN A 124 -3.04 -12.87 -19.51
N LEU A 125 -2.41 -12.22 -18.53
CA LEU A 125 -3.06 -11.23 -17.66
C LEU A 125 -3.60 -10.05 -18.46
N ARG A 126 -2.79 -9.45 -19.34
CA ARG A 126 -3.17 -8.28 -20.14
C ARG A 126 -4.31 -8.59 -21.10
N VAL A 127 -4.27 -9.75 -21.77
CA VAL A 127 -5.38 -10.21 -22.62
C VAL A 127 -6.64 -10.41 -21.80
N ASN A 128 -6.57 -11.05 -20.63
CA ASN A 128 -7.75 -11.26 -19.79
C ASN A 128 -8.38 -9.92 -19.38
N ILE A 129 -7.57 -8.97 -18.90
CA ILE A 129 -8.04 -7.63 -18.50
C ILE A 129 -8.66 -6.91 -19.70
N GLU A 130 -7.94 -6.81 -20.82
CA GLU A 130 -8.42 -6.08 -22.00
C GLU A 130 -9.74 -6.68 -22.52
N ARG A 131 -9.85 -8.01 -22.56
CA ARG A 131 -11.07 -8.71 -22.99
C ARG A 131 -12.25 -8.39 -22.08
N LYS A 132 -12.05 -8.41 -20.76
CA LYS A 132 -13.14 -8.12 -19.80
C LYS A 132 -13.60 -6.68 -19.86
N ILE A 133 -12.67 -5.73 -19.99
CA ILE A 133 -13.01 -4.31 -20.02
C ILE A 133 -13.65 -3.91 -21.36
N LYS A 134 -13.10 -4.37 -22.49
CA LYS A 134 -13.55 -3.95 -23.83
C LYS A 134 -14.57 -4.90 -24.45
N GLY A 135 -14.80 -6.07 -23.86
CA GLY A 135 -15.55 -7.19 -24.45
C GLY A 135 -14.81 -7.92 -25.58
N GLN A 136 -13.74 -7.33 -26.13
CA GLN A 136 -12.97 -7.85 -27.27
C GLN A 136 -11.53 -7.31 -27.26
N ILE A 137 -10.62 -8.05 -27.89
CA ILE A 137 -9.23 -7.61 -28.10
C ILE A 137 -9.10 -6.99 -29.49
N SER A 138 -8.49 -5.81 -29.58
CA SER A 138 -8.26 -5.14 -30.86
C SER A 138 -7.25 -5.92 -31.72
N GLU A 139 -7.35 -5.85 -33.05
CA GLU A 139 -6.39 -6.53 -33.95
C GLU A 139 -4.94 -6.08 -33.72
N THR A 140 -4.72 -4.79 -33.41
CA THR A 140 -3.39 -4.28 -33.06
C THR A 140 -2.86 -4.94 -31.78
N SER A 141 -3.69 -5.03 -30.74
CA SER A 141 -3.32 -5.70 -29.48
C SER A 141 -3.08 -7.19 -29.69
N LYS A 142 -3.94 -7.85 -30.47
CA LYS A 142 -3.81 -9.27 -30.85
C LYS A 142 -2.45 -9.56 -31.48
N GLU A 143 -2.05 -8.78 -32.48
CA GLU A 143 -0.74 -8.96 -33.13
C GLU A 143 0.43 -8.67 -32.18
N GLN A 144 0.29 -7.70 -31.28
CA GLN A 144 1.28 -7.45 -30.24
C GLN A 144 1.45 -8.64 -29.29
N TYR A 145 0.37 -9.15 -28.68
CA TYR A 145 0.44 -10.29 -27.76
C TYR A 145 0.87 -11.58 -28.47
N LYS A 146 0.36 -11.82 -29.68
CA LYS A 146 0.83 -12.91 -30.54
C LYS A 146 2.34 -12.82 -30.75
N SER A 147 2.89 -11.64 -31.06
CA SER A 147 4.34 -11.49 -31.23
C SER A 147 5.13 -11.83 -29.95
N VAL A 148 4.57 -11.57 -28.76
CA VAL A 148 5.17 -11.95 -27.47
C VAL A 148 5.15 -13.48 -27.30
N LEU A 149 4.00 -14.12 -27.53
CA LEU A 149 3.83 -15.56 -27.40
C LEU A 149 4.69 -16.33 -28.43
N LEU A 150 4.76 -15.85 -29.67
CA LEU A 150 5.51 -16.49 -30.76
C LEU A 150 7.04 -16.32 -30.63
N ARG A 151 7.56 -15.46 -29.74
CA ARG A 151 9.01 -15.43 -29.43
C ARG A 151 9.51 -16.75 -28.84
N TYR A 152 8.60 -17.54 -28.28
CA TYR A 152 8.87 -18.86 -27.71
C TYR A 152 8.53 -20.01 -28.66
N GLN A 153 8.21 -19.69 -29.92
CA GLN A 153 8.03 -20.66 -30.98
C GLN A 153 9.38 -20.90 -31.66
N ASP A 154 9.79 -22.16 -31.73
CA ASP A 154 10.95 -22.56 -32.50
C ASP A 154 10.62 -23.71 -33.45
N ARG A 155 11.66 -24.37 -33.97
CA ARG A 155 11.50 -25.49 -34.88
C ARG A 155 10.76 -26.67 -34.26
N ASP A 156 10.59 -26.77 -32.95
CA ASP A 156 9.92 -27.88 -32.27
C ASP A 156 8.51 -27.51 -31.76
N GLY A 157 8.02 -26.32 -32.13
CA GLY A 157 6.67 -25.84 -31.86
C GLY A 157 6.63 -24.71 -30.83
N LEU A 158 5.42 -24.40 -30.36
CA LEU A 158 5.18 -23.48 -29.25
C LEU A 158 5.70 -24.12 -27.95
N PHE A 159 6.68 -23.44 -27.33
CA PHE A 159 7.22 -23.61 -25.96
C PHE A 159 8.19 -24.75 -25.69
N PHE A 160 9.48 -24.39 -25.68
CA PHE A 160 10.53 -25.01 -24.86
C PHE A 160 10.74 -26.53 -25.01
N TRP A 161 10.08 -27.22 -25.95
CA TRP A 161 10.22 -28.66 -26.13
C TRP A 161 11.68 -29.05 -26.41
N SER A 162 12.35 -28.22 -27.21
CA SER A 162 13.78 -28.27 -27.55
C SER A 162 14.72 -27.81 -26.43
N ASP A 163 14.23 -26.99 -25.49
CA ASP A 163 15.01 -26.38 -24.42
C ASP A 163 15.37 -27.42 -23.37
N GLN A 164 16.63 -27.82 -23.31
CA GLN A 164 17.10 -28.87 -22.40
C GLN A 164 17.27 -28.38 -20.96
N GLU A 165 17.25 -27.06 -20.71
CA GLU A 165 17.42 -26.51 -19.36
C GLU A 165 16.13 -26.55 -18.54
N LYS A 166 14.96 -26.55 -19.21
CA LYS A 166 13.65 -26.65 -18.56
C LYS A 166 13.21 -28.09 -18.41
N ASP A 167 12.65 -28.42 -17.25
CA ASP A 167 12.00 -29.71 -17.05
C ASP A 167 10.69 -29.81 -17.83
N THR A 168 10.19 -31.04 -18.00
CA THR A 168 8.96 -31.32 -18.76
C THR A 168 7.72 -30.66 -18.16
N GLU A 169 7.67 -30.50 -16.84
CA GLU A 169 6.51 -29.95 -16.13
C GLU A 169 6.33 -28.46 -16.42
N GLN A 170 7.43 -27.70 -16.37
CA GLN A 170 7.46 -26.29 -16.74
C GLN A 170 7.08 -26.08 -18.20
N LYS A 171 7.45 -26.99 -19.11
CA LYS A 171 7.09 -26.93 -20.53
C LYS A 171 5.58 -27.09 -20.73
N ILE A 172 4.96 -28.06 -20.06
CA ILE A 172 3.52 -28.27 -20.13
C ILE A 172 2.78 -27.04 -19.59
N THR A 173 3.17 -26.53 -18.42
CA THR A 173 2.51 -25.36 -17.80
C THR A 173 2.65 -24.09 -18.66
N ALA A 174 3.84 -23.82 -19.21
CA ALA A 174 4.03 -22.68 -20.10
C ALA A 174 3.21 -22.82 -21.40
N THR A 175 3.10 -24.05 -21.92
CA THR A 175 2.27 -24.35 -23.09
C THR A 175 0.80 -24.09 -22.81
N TYR A 176 0.30 -24.59 -21.69
CA TYR A 176 -1.08 -24.38 -21.25
C TYR A 176 -1.44 -22.90 -21.19
N LEU A 177 -0.65 -22.08 -20.46
CA LEU A 177 -0.94 -20.65 -20.27
C LEU A 177 -1.02 -19.86 -21.57
N ALA A 178 -0.19 -20.21 -22.54
CA ALA A 178 -0.20 -19.53 -23.81
C ALA A 178 -1.29 -19.99 -24.76
N LEU A 179 -1.62 -21.29 -24.78
CA LEU A 179 -2.78 -21.77 -25.51
C LEU A 179 -4.06 -21.13 -24.96
N GLU A 180 -4.16 -21.00 -23.63
CA GLU A 180 -5.25 -20.27 -22.98
C GLU A 180 -5.28 -18.79 -23.42
N THR A 181 -4.11 -18.15 -23.53
CA THR A 181 -4.02 -16.77 -24.02
C THR A 181 -4.50 -16.65 -25.47
N PHE A 182 -4.15 -17.60 -26.33
CA PHE A 182 -4.63 -17.66 -27.72
C PHE A 182 -6.14 -17.87 -27.82
N ASP A 183 -6.69 -18.78 -27.00
CA ASP A 183 -8.13 -19.00 -26.88
C ASP A 183 -8.87 -17.73 -26.41
N MET A 184 -8.34 -17.03 -25.40
CA MET A 184 -8.90 -15.75 -24.94
C MET A 184 -8.91 -14.67 -26.02
N MET A 185 -7.90 -14.66 -26.91
CA MET A 185 -7.85 -13.77 -28.07
C MET A 185 -8.72 -14.24 -29.25
N GLN A 186 -9.29 -15.44 -29.18
CA GLN A 186 -9.97 -16.13 -30.29
C GLN A 186 -9.08 -16.24 -31.52
N LEU A 187 -7.82 -16.60 -31.31
CA LEU A 187 -6.82 -16.77 -32.36
C LEU A 187 -6.38 -18.22 -32.44
N GLU A 188 -6.51 -18.82 -33.62
CA GLU A 188 -5.85 -20.09 -33.90
C GLU A 188 -4.37 -19.81 -34.21
N PRO A 189 -3.42 -20.36 -33.44
CA PRO A 189 -2.02 -20.05 -33.65
C PRO A 189 -1.52 -20.81 -34.89
N ALA A 190 -0.85 -20.10 -35.80
CA ALA A 190 -0.25 -20.75 -36.96
C ALA A 190 0.85 -21.74 -36.49
N GLU A 191 0.96 -22.88 -37.19
CA GLU A 191 2.09 -23.83 -37.06
C GLU A 191 2.19 -24.62 -35.72
N LEU A 192 1.09 -24.84 -34.99
CA LEU A 192 1.08 -25.69 -33.78
C LEU A 192 1.18 -27.19 -34.01
N GLN A 193 1.34 -27.65 -35.25
CA GLN A 193 1.35 -29.08 -35.58
C GLN A 193 2.38 -29.87 -34.78
N LYS A 194 3.56 -29.29 -34.54
CA LYS A 194 4.61 -29.94 -33.75
C LYS A 194 4.28 -30.00 -32.26
N THR A 195 3.76 -28.91 -31.67
CA THR A 195 3.25 -28.90 -30.29
C THR A 195 2.16 -29.97 -30.12
N LYS A 196 1.22 -30.04 -31.06
CA LYS A 196 0.17 -31.07 -31.08
C LYS A 196 0.74 -32.48 -31.13
N GLN A 197 1.72 -32.74 -32.00
CA GLN A 197 2.40 -34.04 -32.10
C GLN A 197 3.14 -34.41 -30.81
N THR A 198 3.86 -33.47 -30.20
CA THR A 198 4.59 -33.69 -28.95
C THR A 198 3.65 -34.02 -27.79
N LEU A 199 2.58 -33.22 -27.61
CA LEU A 199 1.58 -33.46 -26.58
C LEU A 199 0.84 -34.79 -26.80
N LEU A 200 0.58 -35.17 -28.06
CA LEU A 200 0.02 -36.48 -28.39
C LEU A 200 0.95 -37.64 -28.06
N ALA A 201 2.25 -37.50 -28.34
CA ALA A 201 3.23 -38.51 -27.95
C ALA A 201 3.30 -38.67 -26.43
N MET A 202 3.23 -37.56 -25.68
CA MET A 202 3.16 -37.58 -24.22
C MET A 202 1.85 -38.18 -23.72
N TYR A 203 0.73 -37.89 -24.37
CA TYR A 203 -0.58 -38.49 -24.07
C TYR A 203 -0.57 -40.02 -24.18
N GLN A 204 0.18 -40.56 -25.14
CA GLN A 204 0.36 -41.99 -25.37
C GLN A 204 1.30 -42.66 -24.36
N ASP A 205 2.15 -41.90 -23.68
CA ASP A 205 3.14 -42.41 -22.74
C ASP A 205 2.57 -42.49 -21.31
N ASP A 206 2.47 -43.71 -20.78
CA ASP A 206 1.92 -43.98 -19.45
C ASP A 206 2.73 -43.39 -18.29
N ARG A 207 3.98 -42.96 -18.52
CA ARG A 207 4.78 -42.31 -17.48
C ARG A 207 4.14 -41.01 -16.99
N TYR A 208 3.38 -40.33 -17.84
CA TYR A 208 2.65 -39.10 -17.49
C TYR A 208 1.27 -39.37 -16.86
N PHE A 209 0.84 -40.64 -16.79
CA PHE A 209 -0.49 -41.05 -16.32
C PHE A 209 -0.40 -42.26 -15.40
N ASN A 210 0.35 -42.11 -14.31
CA ASN A 210 0.50 -43.16 -13.31
C ASN A 210 -0.67 -43.17 -12.30
N ARG A 211 -0.82 -44.27 -11.55
CA ARG A 211 -1.85 -44.43 -10.50
C ARG A 211 -1.23 -44.64 -9.11
N GLN A 212 -0.01 -44.15 -8.87
CA GLN A 212 0.62 -44.31 -7.54
C GLN A 212 0.08 -43.24 -6.60
N PRO A 213 -0.54 -43.57 -5.44
CA PRO A 213 -1.20 -42.58 -4.57
C PRO A 213 -0.33 -41.40 -4.14
N ASN A 214 0.98 -41.63 -3.97
CA ASN A 214 1.97 -40.60 -3.59
C ASN A 214 2.34 -39.65 -4.75
N GLU A 215 1.91 -39.91 -5.98
CA GLU A 215 2.17 -39.09 -7.16
C GLU A 215 1.02 -38.12 -7.48
N MET A 216 0.15 -37.81 -6.52
CA MET A 216 -1.01 -36.92 -6.71
C MET A 216 -0.61 -35.56 -7.29
N LYS A 217 0.43 -34.92 -6.74
CA LYS A 217 0.93 -33.63 -7.25
C LYS A 217 1.39 -33.72 -8.71
N HIS A 218 2.13 -34.78 -9.05
CA HIS A 218 2.60 -34.99 -10.41
C HIS A 218 1.42 -35.08 -11.38
N ASN A 219 0.47 -35.96 -11.09
CA ASN A 219 -0.66 -36.25 -11.97
C ASN A 219 -1.67 -35.10 -12.07
N LEU A 220 -1.98 -34.43 -10.96
CA LEU A 220 -3.05 -33.43 -10.90
C LEU A 220 -2.59 -31.99 -11.14
N VAL A 221 -1.32 -31.68 -10.85
CA VAL A 221 -0.81 -30.29 -10.89
C VAL A 221 0.29 -30.10 -11.93
N GLN A 222 1.18 -31.07 -12.10
CA GLN A 222 2.42 -30.87 -12.88
C GLN A 222 2.36 -31.42 -14.30
N THR A 223 1.70 -32.57 -14.53
CA THR A 223 1.75 -33.27 -15.82
C THR A 223 0.38 -33.70 -16.34
N GLY A 224 -0.24 -34.74 -15.78
CA GLY A 224 -1.37 -35.45 -16.38
C GLY A 224 -2.58 -34.57 -16.72
N VAL A 225 -3.14 -33.87 -15.72
CA VAL A 225 -4.27 -32.94 -15.93
C VAL A 225 -3.87 -31.73 -16.79
N PRO A 226 -2.75 -31.02 -16.53
CA PRO A 226 -2.28 -29.96 -17.42
C PRO A 226 -2.11 -30.38 -18.89
N LEU A 227 -1.62 -31.60 -19.13
CA LEU A 227 -1.46 -32.17 -20.48
C LEU A 227 -2.82 -32.38 -21.16
N LEU A 228 -3.82 -32.89 -20.44
CA LEU A 228 -5.18 -33.03 -20.98
C LEU A 228 -5.80 -31.67 -21.29
N ASN A 229 -5.60 -30.67 -20.43
CA ASN A 229 -6.07 -29.30 -20.67
C ASN A 229 -5.40 -28.66 -21.90
N CYS A 230 -4.12 -28.94 -22.16
CA CYS A 230 -3.46 -28.51 -23.40
C CYS A 230 -4.08 -29.14 -24.64
N LEU A 231 -4.43 -30.43 -24.60
CA LEU A 231 -5.05 -31.14 -25.72
C LEU A 231 -6.47 -30.63 -26.00
N GLU A 232 -7.21 -30.28 -24.96
CA GLU A 232 -8.53 -29.66 -25.08
C GLU A 232 -8.45 -28.29 -25.75
N LEU A 233 -7.53 -27.41 -25.32
CA LEU A 233 -7.29 -26.10 -25.96
C LEU A 233 -6.84 -26.19 -27.44
N LEU A 234 -6.29 -27.34 -27.84
CA LEU A 234 -5.87 -27.63 -29.22
C LEU A 234 -6.96 -28.31 -30.05
N ASP A 235 -8.16 -28.46 -29.49
CA ASP A 235 -9.30 -29.16 -30.09
C ASP A 235 -8.91 -30.54 -30.67
N VAL A 236 -8.17 -31.31 -29.86
CA VAL A 236 -7.70 -32.64 -30.25
C VAL A 236 -8.81 -33.66 -30.03
N ASN A 237 -9.45 -34.15 -31.08
CA ASN A 237 -10.43 -35.21 -30.92
C ASN A 237 -9.75 -36.57 -30.56
N LEU A 238 -9.67 -36.88 -29.26
CA LEU A 238 -9.04 -38.10 -28.74
C LEU A 238 -9.78 -39.38 -29.13
N GLU A 239 -11.11 -39.33 -29.34
CA GLU A 239 -11.92 -40.47 -29.79
C GLU A 239 -11.49 -40.94 -31.18
N VAL A 240 -11.05 -40.02 -32.04
CA VAL A 240 -10.59 -40.33 -33.39
C VAL A 240 -9.15 -40.89 -33.40
N ILE A 241 -8.34 -40.52 -32.40
CA ILE A 241 -6.92 -40.90 -32.35
C ILE A 241 -6.75 -42.34 -31.86
N ASP A 242 -7.28 -42.68 -30.69
CA ASP A 242 -7.22 -44.03 -30.13
C ASP A 242 -8.32 -44.22 -29.06
N PRO A 243 -9.45 -44.86 -29.42
CA PRO A 243 -10.55 -45.12 -28.49
C PRO A 243 -10.15 -45.92 -27.25
N ASN A 244 -9.23 -46.89 -27.39
CA ASN A 244 -8.81 -47.73 -26.26
C ASN A 244 -7.95 -46.93 -25.28
N LEU A 245 -7.09 -46.07 -25.80
CA LEU A 245 -6.29 -45.18 -24.98
C LEU A 245 -7.18 -44.15 -24.26
N LEU A 246 -8.21 -43.63 -24.93
CA LEU A 246 -9.19 -42.75 -24.31
C LEU A 246 -9.86 -43.41 -23.10
N ASP A 247 -10.34 -44.64 -23.23
CA ASP A 247 -10.96 -45.37 -22.12
C ASP A 247 -9.97 -45.57 -20.95
N LYS A 248 -8.72 -45.91 -21.25
CA LYS A 248 -7.65 -46.00 -20.24
C LYS A 248 -7.42 -44.67 -19.51
N ARG A 249 -7.49 -43.54 -20.22
CA ARG A 249 -7.31 -42.20 -19.65
C ARG A 249 -8.53 -41.74 -18.86
N LYS A 250 -9.74 -42.12 -19.28
CA LYS A 250 -10.96 -41.96 -18.48
C LYS A 250 -10.85 -42.68 -17.15
N GLU A 251 -10.46 -43.96 -17.16
CA GLU A 251 -10.25 -44.71 -15.92
C GLU A 251 -9.17 -44.10 -15.01
N TRP A 252 -8.07 -43.61 -15.61
CA TRP A 252 -7.01 -42.91 -14.87
C TRP A 252 -7.55 -41.64 -14.20
N LEU A 253 -8.35 -40.85 -14.92
CA LEU A 253 -8.94 -39.63 -14.38
C LEU A 253 -9.94 -39.96 -13.25
N THR A 254 -10.77 -40.99 -13.43
CA THR A 254 -11.70 -41.48 -12.40
C THR A 254 -10.97 -41.97 -11.15
N TYR A 255 -9.83 -42.66 -11.29
CA TYR A 255 -9.00 -43.05 -10.15
C TYR A 255 -8.55 -41.83 -9.35
N TRP A 256 -8.02 -40.81 -10.02
CA TRP A 256 -7.54 -39.60 -9.36
C TRP A 256 -8.65 -38.72 -8.79
N MET A 257 -9.83 -38.66 -9.43
CA MET A 257 -11.04 -38.08 -8.83
C MET A 257 -11.39 -38.78 -7.50
N GLY A 258 -11.32 -40.11 -7.47
CA GLY A 258 -11.55 -40.89 -6.26
C GLY A 258 -10.52 -40.59 -5.16
N GLN A 259 -9.24 -40.48 -5.52
CA GLN A 259 -8.17 -40.11 -4.58
C GLN A 259 -8.34 -38.69 -4.05
N LEU A 260 -8.64 -37.72 -4.92
CA LEU A 260 -8.91 -36.34 -4.51
C LEU A 260 -10.08 -36.27 -3.52
N ASN A 261 -11.18 -36.98 -3.82
CA ASN A 261 -12.37 -37.03 -2.96
C ASN A 261 -12.06 -37.63 -1.57
N GLN A 262 -11.19 -38.64 -1.51
CA GLN A 262 -10.72 -39.21 -0.25
C GLN A 262 -9.86 -38.20 0.52
N SER A 263 -8.98 -37.48 -0.16
CA SER A 263 -8.12 -36.46 0.46
C SER A 263 -8.93 -35.31 1.02
N ILE A 264 -9.83 -34.68 0.26
CA ILE A 264 -10.61 -33.53 0.75
C ILE A 264 -11.57 -33.88 1.90
N GLY A 265 -11.92 -35.16 2.08
CA GLY A 265 -12.76 -35.65 3.17
C GLY A 265 -12.05 -35.80 4.52
N SER A 266 -10.73 -35.58 4.62
CA SER A 266 -9.99 -35.67 5.89
C SER A 266 -10.00 -34.35 6.67
N GLU A 267 -10.19 -34.42 8.00
CA GLU A 267 -10.32 -33.27 8.92
C GLU A 267 -9.10 -32.30 8.94
N SER A 268 -7.95 -32.69 8.36
CA SER A 268 -6.69 -31.92 8.39
C SER A 268 -6.50 -30.89 7.26
N ASN A 269 -7.44 -30.74 6.34
CA ASN A 269 -7.18 -30.08 5.04
C ASN A 269 -7.62 -28.62 4.90
N SER A 270 -7.94 -27.91 5.99
CA SER A 270 -8.27 -26.49 5.93
C SER A 270 -7.13 -25.65 5.31
N ASP A 271 -5.88 -26.01 5.59
CA ASP A 271 -4.73 -25.15 5.36
C ASP A 271 -4.25 -25.12 3.89
N ASN A 272 -4.80 -25.99 3.02
CA ASN A 272 -4.42 -26.09 1.60
C ASN A 272 -5.59 -25.88 0.62
N THR A 273 -6.64 -25.20 1.07
CA THR A 273 -7.88 -24.97 0.30
C THR A 273 -7.62 -24.32 -1.07
N ALA A 274 -6.65 -23.40 -1.16
CA ALA A 274 -6.30 -22.73 -2.42
C ALA A 274 -5.81 -23.70 -3.51
N ALA A 275 -4.87 -24.59 -3.16
CA ALA A 275 -4.33 -25.57 -4.09
C ALA A 275 -5.38 -26.63 -4.45
N ILE A 276 -6.22 -27.02 -3.49
CA ILE A 276 -7.31 -27.98 -3.71
C ILE A 276 -8.33 -27.41 -4.71
N ASN A 277 -8.75 -26.15 -4.53
CA ASN A 277 -9.69 -25.51 -5.45
C ASN A 277 -9.09 -25.37 -6.86
N ASP A 278 -7.80 -25.05 -6.97
CA ASP A 278 -7.11 -25.03 -8.27
C ASP A 278 -7.13 -26.41 -8.96
N VAL A 279 -6.86 -27.47 -8.21
CA VAL A 279 -6.93 -28.85 -8.72
C VAL A 279 -8.36 -29.20 -9.17
N ILE A 280 -9.38 -28.86 -8.37
CA ILE A 280 -10.79 -29.13 -8.70
C ILE A 280 -11.18 -28.46 -10.03
N LEU A 281 -10.85 -27.19 -10.21
CA LEU A 281 -11.21 -26.43 -11.42
C LEU A 281 -10.52 -27.00 -12.67
N ASN A 282 -9.22 -27.29 -12.57
CA ASN A 282 -8.47 -27.91 -13.67
C ASN A 282 -8.96 -29.33 -13.98
N LEU A 283 -9.31 -30.10 -12.96
CA LEU A 283 -9.85 -31.45 -13.11
C LEU A 283 -11.24 -31.45 -13.74
N SER A 284 -12.08 -30.47 -13.41
CA SER A 284 -13.43 -30.28 -14.00
C SER A 284 -13.34 -30.07 -15.51
N ARG A 285 -12.40 -29.23 -15.97
CA ARG A 285 -12.13 -29.00 -17.39
C ARG A 285 -11.73 -30.29 -18.11
N SER A 286 -10.73 -30.99 -17.57
CA SER A 286 -10.29 -32.29 -18.11
C SER A 286 -11.40 -33.35 -18.10
N ALA A 287 -12.24 -33.38 -17.06
CA ALA A 287 -13.37 -34.29 -16.95
C ALA A 287 -14.39 -34.03 -18.07
N SER A 288 -14.77 -32.77 -18.25
CA SER A 288 -15.70 -32.37 -19.31
C SER A 288 -15.17 -32.74 -20.70
N TYR A 289 -13.88 -32.48 -20.97
CA TYR A 289 -13.22 -32.86 -22.21
C TYR A 289 -13.26 -34.37 -22.50
N LEU A 290 -13.12 -35.19 -21.45
CA LEU A 290 -13.22 -36.65 -21.57
C LEU A 290 -14.65 -37.17 -21.42
N ASN A 291 -15.68 -36.31 -21.41
CA ASN A 291 -17.08 -36.68 -21.20
C ASN A 291 -17.31 -37.44 -19.88
N LEU A 292 -16.63 -37.02 -18.81
CA LEU A 292 -16.77 -37.53 -17.45
C LEU A 292 -17.44 -36.50 -16.55
N GLN A 293 -18.29 -36.99 -15.65
CA GLN A 293 -18.91 -36.15 -14.62
C GLN A 293 -18.02 -36.12 -13.38
N LEU A 294 -17.58 -34.92 -12.98
CA LEU A 294 -16.93 -34.71 -11.69
C LEU A 294 -17.98 -34.62 -10.59
N ALA A 295 -17.79 -35.36 -9.51
CA ALA A 295 -18.63 -35.29 -8.31
C ALA A 295 -17.77 -34.93 -7.10
N ILE A 296 -17.99 -33.73 -6.56
CA ILE A 296 -17.32 -33.25 -5.35
C ILE A 296 -18.16 -33.69 -4.13
N PRO A 297 -17.55 -34.22 -3.05
CA PRO A 297 -18.27 -34.60 -1.84
C PRO A 297 -19.07 -33.43 -1.29
N SER A 298 -20.36 -33.67 -0.99
CA SER A 298 -21.24 -32.64 -0.44
C SER A 298 -20.68 -32.02 0.84
N ALA A 299 -20.02 -32.81 1.69
CA ALA A 299 -19.37 -32.32 2.91
C ALA A 299 -18.29 -31.25 2.64
N TYR A 300 -17.59 -31.31 1.50
CA TYR A 300 -16.61 -30.29 1.11
C TYR A 300 -17.31 -29.02 0.59
N ILE A 301 -18.38 -29.17 -0.19
CA ILE A 301 -19.20 -28.03 -0.62
C ILE A 301 -19.90 -27.37 0.58
N ASP A 302 -20.42 -28.17 1.50
CA ASP A 302 -20.98 -27.73 2.77
C ASP A 302 -19.92 -27.01 3.60
N LEU A 303 -18.66 -27.47 3.63
CA LEU A 303 -17.56 -26.73 4.25
C LEU A 303 -17.34 -25.37 3.57
N LEU A 304 -17.37 -25.28 2.24
CA LEU A 304 -17.18 -24.00 1.55
C LEU A 304 -18.38 -23.05 1.69
N THR A 305 -19.54 -23.53 2.17
CA THR A 305 -20.81 -22.78 2.19
C THR A 305 -21.39 -22.55 3.59
N GLN A 306 -21.24 -23.49 4.54
CA GLN A 306 -21.62 -23.35 5.95
C GLN A 306 -20.69 -22.31 6.59
N ASP A 307 -21.26 -21.25 7.15
CA ASP A 307 -20.53 -20.07 7.61
C ASP A 307 -19.77 -19.33 6.48
N GLY A 308 -20.19 -19.41 5.21
CA GLY A 308 -19.43 -18.99 4.01
C GLY A 308 -18.71 -17.62 4.03
N MET A 309 -19.14 -16.68 4.86
CA MET A 309 -18.39 -15.44 5.13
C MET A 309 -17.19 -15.62 6.07
N LYS A 310 -17.33 -16.40 7.15
CA LYS A 310 -16.26 -16.66 8.12
C LYS A 310 -15.13 -17.49 7.53
N ILE A 311 -15.42 -18.36 6.58
CA ILE A 311 -14.42 -19.22 5.92
C ILE A 311 -13.59 -18.43 4.91
N LEU A 312 -14.23 -17.58 4.08
CA LEU A 312 -13.50 -16.61 3.26
C LEU A 312 -12.66 -15.65 4.13
N GLN A 313 -13.21 -15.15 5.24
CA GLN A 313 -12.49 -14.31 6.21
C GLN A 313 -11.31 -15.02 6.89
N LYS A 314 -11.37 -16.34 7.08
CA LYS A 314 -10.34 -17.15 7.75
C LYS A 314 -9.18 -17.55 6.82
N PHE A 315 -9.41 -17.71 5.52
CA PHE A 315 -8.41 -18.22 4.56
C PHE A 315 -7.65 -17.12 3.81
N ASN A 316 -7.23 -16.06 4.50
CA ASN A 316 -6.55 -14.91 3.90
C ASN A 316 -7.36 -14.26 2.78
N ALA A 317 -8.47 -13.64 3.19
CA ALA A 317 -9.33 -12.81 2.37
C ALA A 317 -8.67 -11.61 1.68
N ASN A 318 -7.33 -11.55 1.62
CA ASN A 318 -6.55 -10.55 0.90
C ASN A 318 -6.07 -11.04 -0.48
N ASP A 319 -6.36 -12.31 -0.84
CA ASP A 319 -5.98 -12.89 -2.12
C ASP A 319 -7.20 -13.07 -3.06
N PRO A 320 -7.23 -12.39 -4.23
CA PRO A 320 -8.36 -12.42 -5.16
C PRO A 320 -8.43 -13.72 -5.92
N GLN A 321 -7.30 -14.38 -6.14
CA GLN A 321 -7.26 -15.67 -6.78
C GLN A 321 -7.89 -16.74 -5.88
N ILE A 322 -7.51 -16.78 -4.60
CA ILE A 322 -8.06 -17.77 -3.66
C ILE A 322 -9.56 -17.58 -3.51
N THR A 323 -10.00 -16.34 -3.38
CA THR A 323 -11.42 -15.99 -3.26
C THR A 323 -12.19 -16.40 -4.50
N TYR A 324 -11.74 -16.01 -5.69
CA TYR A 324 -12.35 -16.38 -6.95
C TYR A 324 -12.46 -17.89 -7.11
N LYS A 325 -11.34 -18.63 -6.94
CA LYS A 325 -11.33 -20.09 -7.13
C LYS A 325 -12.27 -20.80 -6.17
N THR A 326 -12.36 -20.34 -4.92
CA THR A 326 -13.28 -20.90 -3.93
C THR A 326 -14.73 -20.70 -4.34
N LEU A 327 -15.10 -19.47 -4.74
CA LEU A 327 -16.47 -19.17 -5.17
C LEU A 327 -16.82 -19.85 -6.50
N GLN A 328 -15.85 -20.02 -7.40
CA GLN A 328 -16.05 -20.75 -8.65
C GLN A 328 -16.39 -22.22 -8.40
N VAL A 329 -15.68 -22.91 -7.50
CA VAL A 329 -15.99 -24.31 -7.14
C VAL A 329 -17.41 -24.44 -6.58
N VAL A 330 -17.82 -23.50 -5.73
CA VAL A 330 -19.19 -23.46 -5.18
C VAL A 330 -20.21 -23.23 -6.28
N HIS A 331 -19.97 -22.24 -7.14
CA HIS A 331 -20.84 -21.91 -8.27
C HIS A 331 -21.01 -23.09 -9.23
N ASP A 332 -19.93 -23.77 -9.61
CA ASP A 332 -19.99 -24.92 -10.53
C ASP A 332 -20.72 -26.13 -9.92
N SER A 333 -20.73 -26.23 -8.59
CA SER A 333 -21.40 -27.33 -7.86
C SER A 333 -22.89 -27.07 -7.59
N LEU A 334 -23.26 -25.81 -7.32
CA LEU A 334 -24.62 -25.43 -6.91
C LEU A 334 -25.41 -24.68 -8.00
N GLY A 335 -24.73 -24.20 -9.04
CA GLY A 335 -25.31 -23.32 -10.06
C GLY A 335 -25.43 -21.86 -9.65
N GLU A 336 -25.05 -21.50 -8.41
CA GLU A 336 -25.08 -20.13 -7.91
C GLU A 336 -24.05 -19.91 -6.79
N VAL A 337 -23.75 -18.65 -6.48
CA VAL A 337 -22.95 -18.24 -5.32
C VAL A 337 -23.90 -17.92 -4.15
N PRO A 338 -23.90 -18.71 -3.06
CA PRO A 338 -24.72 -18.41 -1.88
C PRO A 338 -24.37 -17.05 -1.26
N ASN A 339 -25.39 -16.32 -0.78
CA ASN A 339 -25.22 -15.00 -0.17
C ASN A 339 -24.42 -14.00 -1.03
N ARG A 340 -24.58 -14.06 -2.36
CA ARG A 340 -23.89 -13.22 -3.35
C ARG A 340 -23.78 -11.75 -2.94
N GLU A 341 -24.86 -11.14 -2.46
CA GLU A 341 -24.86 -9.74 -2.00
C GLU A 341 -23.91 -9.49 -0.81
N ALA A 342 -23.85 -10.40 0.16
CA ALA A 342 -22.96 -10.25 1.31
C ALA A 342 -21.48 -10.41 0.90
N VAL A 343 -21.19 -11.35 0.00
CA VAL A 343 -19.85 -11.58 -0.57
C VAL A 343 -19.41 -10.37 -1.41
N ALA A 344 -20.28 -9.90 -2.29
CA ALA A 344 -20.10 -8.68 -3.08
C ALA A 344 -19.83 -7.44 -2.20
N LYS A 345 -20.68 -7.24 -1.19
CA LYS A 345 -20.52 -6.12 -0.25
C LYS A 345 -19.20 -6.24 0.48
N TYR A 346 -18.81 -7.43 0.93
CA TYR A 346 -17.52 -7.66 1.60
C TYR A 346 -16.35 -7.26 0.70
N LEU A 347 -16.33 -7.70 -0.56
CA LEU A 347 -15.26 -7.43 -1.52
C LEU A 347 -15.13 -5.97 -1.92
N SER A 348 -16.25 -5.26 -2.11
CA SER A 348 -16.24 -3.84 -2.49
C SER A 348 -15.50 -2.92 -1.50
N ASN A 349 -15.22 -3.42 -0.30
CA ASN A 349 -14.47 -2.67 0.69
C ASN A 349 -12.95 -2.82 0.57
N PHE A 350 -12.47 -3.71 -0.30
CA PHE A 350 -11.05 -4.05 -0.46
C PHE A 350 -10.41 -3.42 -1.69
N ASP A 351 -11.23 -2.79 -2.53
CA ASP A 351 -10.91 -2.44 -3.92
C ASP A 351 -9.69 -1.52 -4.11
N LEU A 352 -9.26 -0.77 -3.09
CA LEU A 352 -8.10 0.11 -3.20
C LEU A 352 -6.78 -0.56 -2.81
N ILE A 353 -6.74 -1.58 -1.95
CA ILE A 353 -5.43 -2.16 -1.53
C ILE A 353 -4.87 -3.08 -2.59
N TRP A 354 -5.75 -3.82 -3.24
CA TRP A 354 -5.40 -5.01 -4.02
C TRP A 354 -4.87 -4.59 -5.39
N LEU A 355 -5.41 -3.49 -5.89
CA LEU A 355 -5.08 -2.98 -7.20
C LEU A 355 -3.65 -2.47 -7.32
N TYR A 356 -2.92 -2.14 -6.25
CA TYR A 356 -1.57 -1.57 -6.38
C TYR A 356 -0.47 -2.63 -6.16
N GLU A 357 0.69 -2.41 -6.77
CA GLU A 357 1.82 -3.36 -6.76
C GLU A 357 2.31 -3.75 -5.35
N ASP A 358 2.13 -2.88 -4.34
CA ASP A 358 2.53 -3.17 -2.97
C ASP A 358 1.35 -3.62 -2.10
N VAL A 359 1.42 -4.87 -1.62
CA VAL A 359 0.56 -5.35 -0.52
C VAL A 359 0.83 -4.49 0.70
N GLN A 360 -0.20 -3.80 1.17
CA GLN A 360 -0.03 -2.76 2.18
C GLN A 360 0.30 -3.35 3.55
N GLY A 361 1.51 -3.05 4.04
CA GLY A 361 1.90 -3.33 5.42
C GLY A 361 1.30 -2.28 6.37
N PHE A 362 0.61 -2.73 7.41
CA PHE A 362 0.23 -1.85 8.51
C PHE A 362 1.46 -1.45 9.34
N SER A 363 1.59 -0.16 9.62
CA SER A 363 2.58 0.40 10.53
C SER A 363 1.89 1.30 11.55
N PHE A 364 2.14 1.07 12.85
CA PHE A 364 1.59 1.92 13.91
C PHE A 364 2.03 3.37 13.75
N LYS A 365 3.27 3.59 13.29
CA LYS A 365 3.84 4.92 13.06
C LYS A 365 3.08 5.67 11.96
N GLU A 366 2.95 5.08 10.78
CA GLU A 366 2.25 5.70 9.65
C GLU A 366 0.77 5.94 9.98
N ASN A 367 0.14 4.99 10.68
CA ASN A 367 -1.25 5.15 11.11
C ASN A 367 -1.43 6.34 12.07
N TYR A 368 -0.52 6.52 13.04
CA TYR A 368 -0.55 7.68 13.94
C TYR A 368 -0.41 8.99 13.16
N PHE A 369 0.59 9.12 12.29
CA PHE A 369 0.81 10.37 11.56
C PHE A 369 -0.29 10.67 10.54
N GLY A 370 -0.86 9.65 9.89
CA GLY A 370 -2.04 9.81 9.04
C GLY A 370 -3.25 10.30 9.83
N LEU A 371 -3.50 9.73 11.02
CA LEU A 371 -4.57 10.15 11.92
C LEU A 371 -4.39 11.59 12.41
N ALA A 372 -3.17 11.94 12.82
CA ALA A 372 -2.84 13.30 13.26
C ALA A 372 -3.01 14.32 12.12
N SER A 373 -2.57 13.98 10.91
CA SER A 373 -2.78 14.79 9.71
C SER A 373 -4.26 14.95 9.36
N ALA A 374 -5.05 13.88 9.48
CA ALA A 374 -6.49 13.91 9.21
C ALA A 374 -7.22 14.89 10.13
N LYS A 375 -6.80 14.99 11.40
CA LYS A 375 -7.34 15.98 12.33
C LYS A 375 -7.00 17.41 11.94
N LEU A 376 -5.75 17.67 11.54
CA LEU A 376 -5.32 18.99 11.09
C LEU A 376 -6.04 19.44 9.81
N LEU A 377 -6.36 18.49 8.93
CA LEU A 377 -7.05 18.73 7.65
C LEU A 377 -8.58 18.55 7.71
N HIS A 378 -9.13 18.23 8.88
CA HIS A 378 -10.55 17.90 9.05
C HIS A 378 -11.06 16.78 8.13
N ASP A 379 -10.21 15.83 7.75
CA ASP A 379 -10.59 14.65 6.96
C ASP A 379 -11.36 13.63 7.82
N ALA A 380 -12.46 13.11 7.27
CA ALA A 380 -13.37 12.24 8.00
C ALA A 380 -12.94 10.77 7.93
N TYR A 381 -12.84 10.10 9.07
CA TYR A 381 -12.47 8.69 9.16
C TYR A 381 -13.31 7.90 10.17
N SER A 382 -13.39 6.57 9.99
CA SER A 382 -14.15 5.70 10.88
C SER A 382 -13.34 5.24 12.12
N LYS A 383 -13.52 5.94 13.25
CA LYS A 383 -12.93 5.58 14.56
C LYS A 383 -13.18 4.11 14.95
N GLU A 384 -14.40 3.61 14.80
CA GLU A 384 -14.77 2.23 15.19
C GLU A 384 -13.92 1.19 14.46
N LYS A 385 -13.82 1.30 13.14
CA LYS A 385 -13.02 0.41 12.29
C LYS A 385 -11.52 0.49 12.59
N MET A 386 -10.98 1.68 12.86
CA MET A 386 -9.58 1.84 13.28
C MET A 386 -9.31 1.12 14.61
N LEU A 387 -10.20 1.28 15.59
CA LEU A 387 -10.09 0.57 16.86
C LEU A 387 -10.13 -0.94 16.65
N ASN A 388 -11.07 -1.43 15.84
CA ASN A 388 -11.17 -2.86 15.52
C ASN A 388 -9.86 -3.39 14.93
N HIS A 389 -9.27 -2.70 13.96
CA HIS A 389 -8.00 -3.09 13.36
C HIS A 389 -6.85 -3.14 14.38
N LEU A 390 -6.72 -2.10 15.21
CA LEU A 390 -5.67 -2.00 16.22
C LEU A 390 -5.78 -3.13 17.27
N GLN A 391 -7.00 -3.55 17.62
CA GLN A 391 -7.23 -4.69 18.51
C GLN A 391 -6.83 -6.02 17.87
N GLN A 392 -7.04 -6.19 16.56
CA GLN A 392 -6.62 -7.39 15.82
C GLN A 392 -5.09 -7.48 15.75
N VAL A 393 -4.43 -6.39 15.35
CA VAL A 393 -2.97 -6.37 15.15
C VAL A 393 -2.21 -6.53 16.46
N LYS A 394 -2.66 -5.90 17.55
CA LYS A 394 -1.99 -6.07 18.86
C LYS A 394 -2.07 -7.51 19.39
N GLY A 395 -3.10 -8.27 19.00
CA GLY A 395 -3.32 -9.64 19.46
C GLY A 395 -2.50 -10.69 18.71
N SER A 396 -1.91 -10.34 17.56
CA SER A 396 -1.26 -11.31 16.68
C SER A 396 0.24 -11.50 16.93
N ARG A 397 0.89 -10.57 17.64
CA ARG A 397 2.34 -10.62 17.90
C ARG A 397 2.75 -9.75 19.08
N GLU A 398 3.99 -9.98 19.54
CA GLU A 398 4.64 -9.08 20.48
C GLU A 398 5.03 -7.75 19.78
N LEU A 399 4.77 -6.63 20.45
CA LEU A 399 5.02 -5.28 19.92
C LEU A 399 6.37 -4.74 20.43
N SER A 400 7.13 -4.10 19.54
CA SER A 400 8.32 -3.33 19.93
C SER A 400 7.95 -2.08 20.73
N ILE A 401 8.91 -1.48 21.44
CA ILE A 401 8.67 -0.25 22.22
C ILE A 401 8.21 0.93 21.35
N GLU A 402 8.71 1.03 20.12
CA GLU A 402 8.27 2.02 19.13
C GLU A 402 6.79 1.83 18.78
N GLU A 403 6.37 0.58 18.56
CA GLU A 403 5.00 0.26 18.21
C GLU A 403 4.05 0.49 19.38
N ILE A 404 4.48 0.19 20.60
CA ILE A 404 3.72 0.51 21.82
C ILE A 404 3.56 2.04 21.95
N TYR A 405 4.61 2.81 21.66
CA TYR A 405 4.57 4.26 21.68
C TYR A 405 3.56 4.83 20.67
N TYR A 406 3.64 4.44 19.40
CA TYR A 406 2.69 4.90 18.40
C TYR A 406 1.28 4.33 18.59
N TYR A 407 1.13 3.14 19.18
CA TYR A 407 -0.17 2.62 19.63
C TYR A 407 -0.77 3.51 20.71
N ALA A 408 0.00 3.88 21.74
CA ALA A 408 -0.46 4.74 22.83
C ALA A 408 -0.88 6.13 22.31
N LEU A 409 -0.08 6.73 21.43
CA LEU A 409 -0.43 7.98 20.77
C LEU A 409 -1.70 7.84 19.92
N THR A 410 -1.82 6.78 19.12
CA THR A 410 -3.04 6.52 18.35
C THR A 410 -4.28 6.38 19.26
N MET A 411 -4.16 5.67 20.39
CA MET A 411 -5.25 5.55 21.36
C MET A 411 -5.61 6.89 21.97
N GLN A 412 -4.63 7.75 22.27
CA GLN A 412 -4.87 9.12 22.74
C GLN A 412 -5.63 9.93 21.69
N GLU A 413 -5.17 9.90 20.43
CA GLU A 413 -5.83 10.59 19.32
C GLU A 413 -7.27 10.10 19.12
N LEU A 414 -7.55 8.82 19.34
CA LEU A 414 -8.91 8.28 19.26
C LEU A 414 -9.73 8.49 20.55
N GLY A 415 -9.15 9.02 21.63
CA GLY A 415 -9.83 9.19 22.92
C GLY A 415 -10.14 7.86 23.63
N GLU A 416 -9.28 6.85 23.45
CA GLU A 416 -9.43 5.49 23.97
C GLU A 416 -8.21 5.03 24.81
N LEU A 417 -7.33 5.97 25.17
CA LEU A 417 -6.11 5.69 25.94
C LEU A 417 -6.42 5.00 27.29
N GLU A 418 -7.35 5.56 28.07
CA GLU A 418 -7.71 5.03 29.39
C GLU A 418 -8.22 3.59 29.33
N LYS A 419 -9.02 3.24 28.31
CA LYS A 419 -9.56 1.88 28.16
C LYS A 419 -8.51 0.85 27.77
N ASN A 420 -7.38 1.30 27.21
CA ASN A 420 -6.29 0.43 26.78
C ASN A 420 -5.07 0.53 27.70
N TRP A 421 -5.23 1.19 28.83
CA TRP A 421 -4.17 1.48 29.77
C TRP A 421 -3.44 0.23 30.26
N ASP A 422 -4.19 -0.75 30.75
CA ASP A 422 -3.63 -1.94 31.40
C ASP A 422 -2.66 -2.67 30.47
N PHE A 423 -3.03 -2.77 29.19
CA PHE A 423 -2.16 -3.33 28.16
C PHE A 423 -0.88 -2.50 27.98
N ILE A 424 -1.01 -1.18 27.80
CA ILE A 424 0.14 -0.28 27.61
C ILE A 424 1.07 -0.32 28.82
N GLN A 425 0.53 -0.32 30.03
CA GLN A 425 1.31 -0.37 31.27
C GLN A 425 2.09 -1.68 31.38
N VAL A 426 1.44 -2.83 31.14
CA VAL A 426 2.10 -4.15 31.21
C VAL A 426 3.26 -4.23 30.22
N GLU A 427 3.04 -3.82 28.97
CA GLU A 427 4.09 -3.81 27.95
C GLU A 427 5.21 -2.82 28.28
N TRP A 428 4.87 -1.63 28.79
CA TRP A 428 5.84 -0.63 29.23
C TRP A 428 6.72 -1.15 30.38
N GLU A 429 6.12 -1.77 31.40
CA GLU A 429 6.85 -2.32 32.56
C GLU A 429 7.80 -3.45 32.14
N LYS A 430 7.34 -4.30 31.21
CA LYS A 430 8.15 -5.35 30.60
C LYS A 430 9.37 -4.76 29.89
N ARG A 431 9.17 -3.79 28.98
CA ARG A 431 10.26 -3.14 28.22
C ARG A 431 11.23 -2.37 29.12
N LEU A 432 10.72 -1.68 30.14
CA LEU A 432 11.54 -1.01 31.13
C LEU A 432 12.48 -2.00 31.85
N SER A 433 11.95 -3.14 32.27
CA SER A 433 12.71 -4.17 32.99
C SER A 433 13.77 -4.83 32.09
N GLU A 434 13.42 -5.13 30.84
CA GLU A 434 14.34 -5.69 29.84
C GLU A 434 15.52 -4.75 29.54
N LEU A 435 15.24 -3.47 29.33
CA LEU A 435 16.28 -2.48 29.09
C LEU A 435 17.16 -2.31 30.32
N ALA A 436 16.57 -2.16 31.52
CA ALA A 436 17.32 -2.00 32.77
C ALA A 436 18.31 -3.15 33.01
N ALA A 437 17.94 -4.38 32.64
CA ALA A 437 18.82 -5.54 32.72
C ALA A 437 20.07 -5.44 31.80
N LYS A 438 19.95 -4.79 30.64
CA LYS A 438 21.04 -4.64 29.66
C LYS A 438 22.11 -3.62 30.08
N LYS A 439 21.78 -2.66 30.98
CA LYS A 439 22.66 -1.57 31.45
C LYS A 439 23.27 -0.68 30.35
N LYS A 440 22.76 -0.77 29.12
CA LYS A 440 23.11 0.07 27.99
C LYS A 440 21.83 0.37 27.23
N PHE A 441 21.55 1.64 26.99
CA PHE A 441 20.28 2.12 26.46
C PHE A 441 20.52 2.98 25.23
N GLU A 442 19.67 2.85 24.22
CA GLU A 442 19.61 3.80 23.11
C GLU A 442 18.69 4.96 23.48
N MET A 443 19.04 6.19 23.08
CA MET A 443 18.24 7.38 23.44
C MET A 443 16.81 7.31 22.89
N GLN A 444 16.62 6.63 21.77
CA GLN A 444 15.30 6.39 21.18
C GLN A 444 14.40 5.55 22.10
N ASP A 445 14.93 4.50 22.72
CA ASP A 445 14.18 3.69 23.69
C ASP A 445 13.83 4.50 24.95
N VAL A 446 14.78 5.31 25.44
CA VAL A 446 14.54 6.22 26.58
C VAL A 446 13.41 7.18 26.25
N TYR A 447 13.44 7.79 25.07
CA TYR A 447 12.40 8.71 24.63
C TYR A 447 11.03 8.04 24.54
N TYR A 448 10.92 6.85 23.95
CA TYR A 448 9.65 6.15 23.83
C TYR A 448 9.08 5.76 25.20
N LEU A 449 9.90 5.20 26.10
CA LEU A 449 9.46 4.87 27.46
C LEU A 449 9.05 6.11 28.26
N ALA A 450 9.82 7.20 28.18
CA ALA A 450 9.49 8.44 28.88
C ALA A 450 8.22 9.08 28.32
N SER A 451 8.03 9.03 26.99
CA SER A 451 6.82 9.56 26.35
C SER A 451 5.59 8.76 26.74
N ILE A 452 5.65 7.42 26.70
CA ILE A 452 4.55 6.57 27.17
C ILE A 452 4.24 6.89 28.64
N ALA A 453 5.25 6.95 29.51
CA ALA A 453 5.07 7.28 30.92
C ALA A 453 4.45 8.67 31.14
N GLN A 454 4.77 9.65 30.29
CA GLN A 454 4.20 11.01 30.33
C GLN A 454 2.73 11.05 29.91
N LEU A 455 2.33 10.25 28.90
CA LEU A 455 0.92 10.06 28.52
C LEU A 455 0.13 9.35 29.61
N THR A 456 0.88 8.61 30.41
CA THR A 456 0.36 7.68 31.37
C THR A 456 0.22 8.36 32.74
N ASP A 457 1.22 8.25 33.60
CA ASP A 457 1.21 8.79 34.95
C ASP A 457 2.61 9.25 35.32
N THR A 458 2.69 10.43 35.95
CA THR A 458 3.91 11.00 36.53
C THR A 458 4.68 10.05 37.46
N SER A 459 4.00 9.12 38.15
CA SER A 459 4.68 8.13 38.97
C SER A 459 5.53 7.14 38.16
N ALA A 460 5.16 6.88 36.90
CA ALA A 460 5.88 6.02 35.98
C ALA A 460 7.22 6.66 35.56
N LEU A 461 7.26 7.97 35.33
CA LEU A 461 8.49 8.72 35.01
C LEU A 461 9.53 8.61 36.13
N LYS A 462 9.10 8.82 37.38
CA LYS A 462 9.96 8.68 38.56
C LYS A 462 10.51 7.26 38.68
N ARG A 463 9.67 6.25 38.47
CA ARG A 463 10.05 4.83 38.51
C ARG A 463 11.08 4.51 37.44
N MET A 464 10.84 4.92 36.21
CA MET A 464 11.77 4.74 35.09
C MET A 464 13.15 5.34 35.41
N ARG A 465 13.19 6.59 35.86
CA ARG A 465 14.44 7.29 36.23
C ARG A 465 15.25 6.49 37.25
N LEU A 466 14.59 5.94 38.28
CA LEU A 466 15.23 5.12 39.31
C LEU A 466 15.69 3.77 38.77
N THR A 467 14.84 3.06 38.04
CA THR A 467 15.12 1.72 37.50
C THR A 467 16.26 1.72 36.49
N MET A 468 16.33 2.73 35.61
CA MET A 468 17.36 2.85 34.59
C MET A 468 18.60 3.62 35.07
N GLY A 469 18.55 4.25 36.24
CA GLY A 469 19.67 5.03 36.79
C GLY A 469 20.00 6.29 35.98
N LEU A 470 19.00 6.94 35.38
CA LEU A 470 19.18 8.10 34.51
C LEU A 470 19.50 9.37 35.33
N GLN A 471 20.65 9.99 35.03
CA GLN A 471 21.16 11.19 35.70
C GLN A 471 21.44 12.32 34.70
N ALA A 472 21.60 13.55 35.19
CA ALA A 472 21.88 14.71 34.33
C ALA A 472 23.13 14.52 33.45
N SER A 473 24.19 13.89 33.97
CA SER A 473 25.42 13.60 33.23
C SER A 473 25.18 12.74 31.98
N PHE A 474 24.25 11.77 32.04
CA PHE A 474 23.89 10.93 30.90
C PHE A 474 23.31 11.76 29.74
N PHE A 475 22.42 12.70 30.05
CA PHE A 475 21.83 13.58 29.05
C PHE A 475 22.80 14.67 28.57
N GLU A 476 23.62 15.23 29.47
CA GLU A 476 24.66 16.19 29.09
C GLU A 476 25.67 15.56 28.11
N GLU A 477 26.10 14.32 28.34
CA GLU A 477 27.00 13.60 27.45
C GLU A 477 26.36 13.35 26.08
N ALA A 478 25.09 12.96 26.04
CA ALA A 478 24.34 12.75 24.80
C ALA A 478 24.16 14.04 23.99
N ILE A 479 23.89 15.17 24.67
CA ILE A 479 23.74 16.49 24.06
C ILE A 479 25.08 17.05 23.55
N GLN A 480 26.21 16.72 24.17
CA GLN A 480 27.52 17.21 23.73
C GLN A 480 28.14 16.38 22.60
N ASN A 481 27.77 15.11 22.49
CA ASN A 481 28.37 14.16 21.56
C ASN A 481 27.37 13.60 20.54
N TYR A 482 26.27 14.32 20.28
CA TYR A 482 25.29 13.90 19.28
C TYR A 482 25.93 13.91 17.88
N ARG A 483 25.52 12.93 17.06
CA ARG A 483 25.93 12.86 15.65
C ARG A 483 24.89 13.44 14.73
N TYR A 484 23.61 13.25 15.07
CA TYR A 484 22.47 13.73 14.28
C TYR A 484 21.49 14.51 15.15
N ASP A 485 20.76 15.44 14.53
CA ASP A 485 19.72 16.28 15.14
C ASP A 485 18.68 15.45 15.92
N LYS A 486 18.37 14.24 15.42
CA LYS A 486 17.45 13.29 16.08
C LYS A 486 17.93 12.94 17.49
N ASP A 487 19.22 12.70 17.69
CA ASP A 487 19.76 12.32 19.00
C ASP A 487 19.66 13.47 20.00
N LEU A 488 19.96 14.69 19.54
CA LEU A 488 19.78 15.92 20.31
C LEU A 488 18.31 16.10 20.71
N TYR A 489 17.39 15.94 19.75
CA TYR A 489 15.95 16.02 19.97
C TYR A 489 15.47 15.03 21.04
N LEU A 490 15.80 13.75 20.87
CA LEU A 490 15.39 12.69 21.79
C LEU A 490 15.97 12.91 23.20
N ALA A 491 17.24 13.33 23.30
CA ALA A 491 17.90 13.58 24.59
C ALA A 491 17.24 14.73 25.36
N VAL A 492 17.02 15.87 24.70
CA VAL A 492 16.43 17.07 25.32
C VAL A 492 14.98 16.82 25.73
N LYS A 493 14.16 16.21 24.85
CA LYS A 493 12.77 15.85 25.17
C LYS A 493 12.68 14.85 26.33
N SER A 494 13.51 13.81 26.32
CA SER A 494 13.55 12.82 27.41
C SER A 494 13.95 13.45 28.74
N ALA A 495 14.96 14.32 28.76
CA ALA A 495 15.37 15.04 29.96
C ALA A 495 14.24 15.91 30.50
N LYS A 496 13.49 16.58 29.60
CA LYS A 496 12.34 17.40 29.97
C LYS A 496 11.19 16.57 30.57
N PHE A 497 10.84 15.43 29.98
CA PHE A 497 9.82 14.52 30.55
C PHE A 497 10.23 14.00 31.93
N LEU A 498 11.52 13.68 32.12
CA LEU A 498 12.03 13.13 33.38
C LEU A 498 12.34 14.19 34.46
N ASP A 499 12.04 15.46 34.18
CA ASP A 499 12.37 16.61 35.02
C ASP A 499 13.85 16.63 35.43
N ILE A 500 14.73 16.46 34.44
CA ILE A 500 16.18 16.49 34.60
C ILE A 500 16.69 17.80 34.00
N PRO A 501 17.34 18.66 34.82
CA PRO A 501 17.87 19.92 34.33
C PRO A 501 19.03 19.67 33.36
N ILE A 502 18.97 20.30 32.19
CA ILE A 502 20.03 20.33 31.17
C ILE A 502 20.57 21.77 31.04
N LYS A 503 21.88 21.92 30.80
CA LYS A 503 22.54 23.23 30.66
C LYS A 503 22.14 23.96 29.36
N GLN A 504 22.41 25.27 29.34
CA GLN A 504 21.98 26.26 28.34
C GLN A 504 22.60 26.16 26.93
N HIS A 505 23.47 25.19 26.66
CA HIS A 505 24.16 25.06 25.36
C HIS A 505 23.28 24.54 24.22
N VAL A 506 22.09 23.99 24.52
CA VAL A 506 21.15 23.47 23.51
C VAL A 506 20.76 24.54 22.47
N SER A 507 20.63 25.80 22.89
CA SER A 507 20.29 26.89 21.98
C SER A 507 21.39 27.12 20.92
N ASP A 508 22.66 26.99 21.30
CA ASP A 508 23.79 27.16 20.39
C ASP A 508 23.87 26.00 19.40
N GLU A 509 23.63 24.77 19.88
CA GLU A 509 23.57 23.57 19.03
C GLU A 509 22.45 23.66 17.99
N ILE A 510 21.24 24.07 18.39
CA ILE A 510 20.13 24.27 17.45
C ILE A 510 20.48 25.34 16.42
N ALA A 511 21.04 26.48 16.86
CA ALA A 511 21.39 27.58 15.96
C ALA A 511 22.43 27.17 14.91
N ALA A 512 23.37 26.28 15.28
CA ALA A 512 24.42 25.82 14.39
C ALA A 512 23.92 24.87 13.28
N LEU A 513 22.76 24.24 13.47
CA LEU A 513 22.11 23.39 12.46
C LEU A 513 21.27 24.19 11.46
N TYR A 514 20.98 25.47 11.74
CA TYR A 514 20.19 26.32 10.83
C TYR A 514 21.01 26.74 9.61
N ASP A 515 20.47 26.50 8.42
CA ASP A 515 21.06 26.94 7.17
C ASP A 515 20.41 28.22 6.65
N GLN A 516 21.14 29.33 6.73
CA GLN A 516 20.65 30.63 6.25
C GLN A 516 20.38 30.65 4.74
N GLY A 517 21.04 29.79 3.94
CA GLY A 517 20.89 29.80 2.48
C GLY A 517 19.56 29.22 2.01
N THR A 518 19.05 28.20 2.70
CA THR A 518 17.82 27.48 2.34
C THR A 518 16.65 27.77 3.28
N GLY A 519 16.93 28.18 4.52
CA GLY A 519 15.93 28.46 5.55
C GLY A 519 15.51 27.24 6.38
N GLY A 520 16.09 26.06 6.16
CA GLY A 520 15.80 24.84 6.92
C GLY A 520 16.92 24.45 7.90
N PHE A 521 16.71 23.37 8.66
CA PHE A 521 17.74 22.81 9.54
C PHE A 521 18.35 21.54 8.95
N LYS A 522 19.67 21.39 9.11
CA LYS A 522 20.45 20.24 8.68
C LYS A 522 20.38 19.09 9.68
N PRO A 523 20.55 17.83 9.22
CA PRO A 523 20.54 16.67 10.11
C PRO A 523 21.82 16.54 10.94
N ASN A 524 22.93 17.15 10.50
CA ASN A 524 24.15 17.28 11.29
C ASN A 524 24.97 18.50 10.81
N MET A 525 25.97 18.90 11.60
CA MET A 525 26.77 20.10 11.32
C MET A 525 27.76 19.96 10.15
N ALA A 526 28.23 18.74 9.88
CA ALA A 526 29.31 18.51 8.91
C ALA A 526 28.79 18.23 7.49
N GLU A 527 27.64 17.58 7.38
CA GLU A 527 27.10 16.98 6.16
C GLU A 527 25.57 17.03 6.15
N GLY A 528 24.99 17.01 4.95
CA GLY A 528 23.54 16.84 4.77
C GLY A 528 22.80 18.12 4.42
N GLU A 529 21.85 17.98 3.51
CA GLU A 529 20.95 19.04 3.10
C GLU A 529 19.86 19.27 4.16
N PRO A 530 19.39 20.51 4.32
CA PRO A 530 18.23 20.82 5.14
C PRO A 530 17.01 20.01 4.74
N ASN A 531 16.33 19.46 5.75
CA ASN A 531 15.18 18.57 5.55
C ASN A 531 14.06 18.85 6.56
N LEU A 532 12.89 18.30 6.26
CA LEU A 532 11.65 18.51 6.98
C LEU A 532 11.72 17.97 8.42
N TYR A 533 12.21 16.76 8.62
CA TYR A 533 12.31 16.14 9.94
C TYR A 533 13.22 16.93 10.88
N SER A 534 14.40 17.35 10.39
CA SER A 534 15.33 18.14 11.18
C SER A 534 14.75 19.52 11.48
N THR A 535 14.06 20.13 10.53
CA THR A 535 13.39 21.42 10.72
C THR A 535 12.30 21.33 11.79
N TYR A 536 11.45 20.30 11.73
CA TYR A 536 10.43 20.04 12.74
C TYR A 536 11.02 19.90 14.14
N ARG A 537 12.00 19.01 14.30
CA ARG A 537 12.64 18.75 15.59
C ARG A 537 13.30 20.00 16.18
N MET A 538 14.01 20.79 15.37
CA MET A 538 14.72 21.98 15.85
C MET A 538 13.77 23.12 16.22
N VAL A 539 12.66 23.29 15.50
CA VAL A 539 11.62 24.25 15.87
C VAL A 539 10.97 23.83 17.19
N GLU A 540 10.56 22.56 17.30
CA GLU A 540 9.94 22.03 18.52
C GLU A 540 10.88 22.11 19.75
N LEU A 541 12.18 21.85 19.57
CA LEU A 541 13.16 22.05 20.64
C LEU A 541 13.33 23.51 21.01
N SER A 542 13.35 24.42 20.02
CA SER A 542 13.50 25.85 20.26
C SER A 542 12.36 26.35 21.14
N GLU A 543 11.12 25.95 20.86
CA GLU A 543 9.96 26.26 21.70
C GLU A 543 10.08 25.67 23.10
N LEU A 544 10.47 24.40 23.19
CA LEU A 544 10.62 23.70 24.47
C LEU A 544 11.59 24.39 25.43
N ILE A 545 12.64 25.01 24.90
CA ILE A 545 13.67 25.73 25.66
C ILE A 545 13.46 27.26 25.68
N GLY A 546 12.42 27.77 25.02
CA GLY A 546 12.13 29.21 24.93
C GLY A 546 13.13 30.01 24.09
N ARG A 547 13.74 29.40 23.07
CA ARG A 547 14.60 30.07 22.09
C ARG A 547 13.74 30.86 21.09
N ASP A 548 14.06 32.14 20.91
CA ASP A 548 13.38 33.01 19.94
C ASP A 548 13.74 32.64 18.50
N LEU A 549 12.72 32.33 17.69
CA LEU A 549 12.81 31.97 16.27
C LEU A 549 12.43 33.12 15.32
N THR A 550 12.21 34.33 15.83
CA THR A 550 11.67 35.45 15.03
C THR A 550 12.50 35.74 13.78
N LYS A 551 13.82 35.52 13.82
CA LYS A 551 14.72 35.78 12.68
C LYS A 551 14.72 34.66 11.64
N GLU A 552 14.52 33.42 12.06
CA GLU A 552 14.53 32.24 11.19
C GLU A 552 13.15 31.94 10.61
N LYS A 553 12.09 32.40 11.25
CA LYS A 553 10.69 32.10 10.93
C LYS A 553 10.33 32.24 9.45
N GLU A 554 10.71 33.34 8.81
CA GLU A 554 10.42 33.56 7.38
C GLU A 554 11.18 32.59 6.48
N GLY A 555 12.44 32.29 6.83
CA GLY A 555 13.25 31.29 6.13
C GLY A 555 12.65 29.89 6.26
N ILE A 556 12.21 29.51 7.45
CA ILE A 556 11.57 28.21 7.72
C ILE A 556 10.27 28.09 6.92
N LEU A 557 9.41 29.11 6.94
CA LEU A 557 8.18 29.09 6.15
C LEU A 557 8.45 28.99 4.64
N SER A 558 9.45 29.72 4.14
CA SER A 558 9.86 29.64 2.74
C SER A 558 10.39 28.24 2.37
N PHE A 559 11.17 27.64 3.26
CA PHE A 559 11.66 26.27 3.10
C PHE A 559 10.51 25.27 3.02
N LEU A 560 9.57 25.30 3.98
CA LEU A 560 8.42 24.40 4.01
C LEU A 560 7.56 24.52 2.74
N LEU A 561 7.30 25.73 2.27
CA LEU A 561 6.54 25.93 1.02
C LEU A 561 7.28 25.39 -0.21
N SER A 562 8.62 25.44 -0.22
CA SER A 562 9.42 24.89 -1.31
C SER A 562 9.40 23.36 -1.39
N LEU A 563 8.94 22.69 -0.32
CA LEU A 563 8.77 21.24 -0.25
C LEU A 563 7.41 20.77 -0.74
N LYS A 564 6.47 21.69 -1.05
CA LYS A 564 5.10 21.30 -1.44
C LYS A 564 5.10 20.48 -2.73
N GLY A 565 4.47 19.32 -2.68
CA GLY A 565 4.30 18.44 -3.84
C GLY A 565 3.17 18.89 -4.77
N THR A 566 3.26 18.52 -6.06
CA THR A 566 2.30 18.92 -7.09
C THR A 566 0.92 18.29 -6.95
N ALA A 567 0.81 17.20 -6.19
CA ALA A 567 -0.46 16.52 -5.91
C ALA A 567 -0.89 16.71 -4.44
N GLY A 568 -0.35 17.72 -3.76
CA GLY A 568 -0.47 17.90 -2.31
C GLY A 568 0.68 17.27 -1.54
N GLY A 569 0.68 17.44 -0.21
CA GLY A 569 1.71 16.94 0.68
C GLY A 569 3.01 17.74 0.62
N TYR A 570 3.98 17.33 1.44
CA TYR A 570 5.29 17.95 1.54
C TYR A 570 6.38 16.89 1.49
N PHE A 571 7.39 17.13 0.66
CA PHE A 571 8.55 16.27 0.56
C PHE A 571 9.48 16.44 1.77
N ILE A 572 10.24 15.40 2.08
CA ILE A 572 11.23 15.42 3.18
C ILE A 572 12.36 16.39 2.86
N SER A 573 12.80 16.42 1.60
CA SER A 573 13.86 17.28 1.10
C SER A 573 13.47 17.89 -0.24
N LYS A 574 14.13 18.98 -0.63
CA LYS A 574 13.83 19.68 -1.88
C LYS A 574 14.01 18.72 -3.06
N PRO A 575 12.95 18.45 -3.85
CA PRO A 575 13.04 17.47 -4.92
C PRO A 575 13.88 18.02 -6.08
N ALA A 576 14.50 17.12 -6.85
CA ALA A 576 15.30 17.51 -8.03
C ALA A 576 14.42 17.99 -9.19
N SER A 577 13.16 17.52 -9.24
CA SER A 577 12.12 17.90 -10.19
C SER A 577 10.79 18.14 -9.46
N SER A 578 9.75 18.53 -10.19
CA SER A 578 8.37 18.55 -9.69
C SER A 578 7.56 17.39 -10.26
N GLU A 579 8.16 16.20 -10.31
CA GLU A 579 7.58 15.01 -10.96
C GLU A 579 6.99 14.04 -9.93
N LEU A 580 6.01 13.23 -10.35
CA LEU A 580 5.39 12.23 -9.47
C LEU A 580 6.39 11.23 -8.88
N LYS A 581 7.49 10.94 -9.60
CA LYS A 581 8.57 10.06 -9.12
C LYS A 581 9.22 10.56 -7.82
N ASP A 582 9.17 11.86 -7.55
CA ASP A 582 9.74 12.43 -6.34
C ASP A 582 8.95 12.03 -5.09
N TYR A 583 7.68 11.59 -5.21
CA TYR A 583 6.96 10.98 -4.08
C TYR A 583 7.53 9.61 -3.67
N MET A 584 8.29 8.95 -4.56
CA MET A 584 8.94 7.68 -4.25
C MET A 584 10.18 7.94 -3.39
N GLY A 585 10.09 7.62 -2.10
CA GLY A 585 11.22 7.70 -1.16
C GLY A 585 11.53 9.08 -0.58
N ASN A 586 10.94 10.16 -1.10
CA ASN A 586 11.07 11.52 -0.53
C ASN A 586 9.75 12.03 0.08
N PHE A 587 8.75 11.16 0.31
CA PHE A 587 7.49 11.48 0.99
C PHE A 587 7.14 10.42 2.06
N THR A 588 6.63 10.86 3.20
CA THR A 588 6.06 10.03 4.29
C THR A 588 4.90 10.75 4.97
N LEU A 589 4.04 10.01 5.69
CA LEU A 589 2.99 10.64 6.50
C LEU A 589 3.56 11.40 7.70
N GLU A 590 4.70 10.96 8.26
CA GLU A 590 5.45 11.72 9.27
C GLU A 590 5.86 13.09 8.75
N GLY A 591 6.54 13.14 7.59
CA GLY A 591 6.95 14.40 6.99
C GLY A 591 5.74 15.27 6.66
N PHE A 592 4.68 14.67 6.11
CA PHE A 592 3.46 15.41 5.82
C PHE A 592 2.86 16.07 7.07
N TYR A 593 2.73 15.31 8.17
CA TYR A 593 2.28 15.84 9.46
C TYR A 593 3.20 16.98 9.95
N ASP A 594 4.51 16.76 9.95
CA ASP A 594 5.52 17.72 10.42
C ASP A 594 5.38 19.06 9.70
N ALA A 595 5.18 19.05 8.37
CA ALA A 595 4.96 20.28 7.61
C ALA A 595 3.65 20.98 7.98
N LEU A 596 2.54 20.24 8.05
CA LEU A 596 1.23 20.81 8.42
C LEU A 596 1.28 21.45 9.80
N TYR A 597 1.89 20.75 10.77
CA TYR A 597 2.10 21.25 12.13
C TYR A 597 2.90 22.55 12.13
N LEU A 598 4.08 22.56 11.50
CA LEU A 598 4.95 23.74 11.49
C LEU A 598 4.30 24.94 10.81
N ILE A 599 3.62 24.74 9.68
CA ILE A 599 2.95 25.82 8.97
C ILE A 599 1.82 26.41 9.82
N GLY A 600 1.01 25.57 10.48
CA GLY A 600 -0.02 26.00 11.41
C GLY A 600 0.58 26.80 12.58
N HIS A 601 1.54 26.18 13.27
CA HIS A 601 2.18 26.74 14.46
C HIS A 601 2.86 28.09 14.19
N LEU A 602 3.65 28.18 13.10
CA LEU A 602 4.38 29.40 12.76
C LEU A 602 3.44 30.51 12.23
N LYS A 603 2.28 30.20 11.66
CA LYS A 603 1.32 31.23 11.22
C LYS A 603 0.53 31.85 12.38
N GLU A 604 0.14 31.07 13.37
CA GLU A 604 -0.71 31.51 14.50
C GLU A 604 0.02 32.41 15.52
N SER A 605 1.36 32.37 15.57
CA SER A 605 2.18 33.22 16.46
C SER A 605 2.13 34.74 16.16
N LYS A 606 1.23 35.22 15.29
CA LYS A 606 0.94 36.66 15.11
C LYS A 606 0.00 37.27 16.17
N GLY A 607 -0.56 36.50 17.09
CA GLY A 607 -1.61 36.97 18.04
C GLY A 607 -1.18 37.31 19.47
N GLY A 608 0.06 37.05 19.88
CA GLY A 608 0.49 37.15 21.29
C GLY A 608 1.19 38.45 21.66
N GLY A 609 0.58 39.61 21.41
CA GLY A 609 1.11 40.92 21.78
C GLY A 609 0.13 41.69 22.67
N THR A 610 0.50 41.85 23.94
CA THR A 610 -0.05 42.78 24.95
C THR A 610 -1.52 42.62 25.34
N ASN A 611 -1.75 42.04 26.52
CA ASN A 611 -2.49 42.76 27.55
C ASN A 611 -1.73 42.62 28.88
N GLU A 612 -1.52 43.78 29.49
CA GLU A 612 -1.02 43.98 30.85
C GLU A 612 -1.81 43.20 31.92
#